data_AF-A0A0K9GE20-F1
#
_entry.id   AF-A0A0K9GE20-F1
#
_cell.length_a   1.000
_cell.length_b   1.000
_cell.length_c   1.000
_cell.angle_alpha   90.00
_cell.angle_beta   90.00
_cell.angle_gamma   90.00
#
_symmetry.space_group_name_H-M   'P 1'
#
loop_
_entity.id
_entity.type
_entity.pdbx_description
1 polymer ?
#
loop_
_entity_poly.entity_id
_entity_poly.type
_entity_poly.pdbx_seq_one_letter_code
_entity_poly.pdbx_strand_id
1 'polypeptide(L)'
;MANTVVELFAGMGSISKVFWEKGYKVSLAVESDKYACQIFSHNLPDVNVIENELTNIEPMNIPASDILVSKLPMSIPRNPDNQNSLFIKHILDIVAVKKPKVILFECVKRLLVSREFSFDLILKRLKNLGYSVVYKLMNARDYTNLPYDREKIYIIGFKDTMLYNAFSFPEVKSSNKSLLDIINIREKKADVYYKSAAVRFLDKRMFNEEYLIYRRTYKKGFETYKDICPPLNGLYADYLVRDDHGIR
;
A
#
# COMPACT_ATOMS: atom_id res chain seq x y z
N MET A 1 -11.77 26.57 -7.07
CA MET A 1 -11.34 26.01 -5.76
C MET A 1 -10.66 24.68 -6.03
N ALA A 2 -9.60 24.34 -5.29
CA ALA A 2 -8.94 23.03 -5.42
C ALA A 2 -9.86 21.90 -4.94
N ASN A 3 -9.85 20.76 -5.63
CA ASN A 3 -10.59 19.57 -5.20
C ASN A 3 -10.05 19.06 -3.86
N THR A 4 -10.94 18.56 -3.03
CA THR A 4 -10.66 18.11 -1.66
C THR A 4 -10.55 16.59 -1.55
N VAL A 5 -9.64 16.13 -0.68
CA VAL A 5 -9.34 14.69 -0.49
C VAL A 5 -9.37 14.33 0.99
N VAL A 6 -10.03 13.21 1.32
CA VAL A 6 -9.91 12.54 2.62
C VAL A 6 -9.23 11.19 2.42
N GLU A 7 -8.21 10.88 3.23
CA GLU A 7 -7.55 9.56 3.23
C GLU A 7 -7.84 8.81 4.55
N LEU A 8 -8.41 7.60 4.45
CA LEU A 8 -8.63 6.69 5.58
C LEU A 8 -7.60 5.56 5.53
N PHE A 9 -7.07 5.12 6.68
CA PHE A 9 -5.91 4.20 6.73
C PHE A 9 -4.71 4.77 5.97
N ALA A 10 -4.32 5.99 6.33
CA ALA A 10 -3.36 6.77 5.57
C ALA A 10 -1.93 6.20 5.61
N GLY A 11 -1.59 5.46 6.67
CA GLY A 11 -0.22 5.08 6.97
C GLY A 11 0.68 6.31 7.02
N MET A 12 1.85 6.20 6.39
CA MET A 12 2.83 7.30 6.32
C MET A 12 2.47 8.41 5.31
N GLY A 13 1.25 8.43 4.77
CA GLY A 13 0.77 9.51 3.89
C GLY A 13 1.20 9.44 2.43
N SER A 14 1.56 8.25 1.95
CA SER A 14 2.05 8.07 0.57
C SER A 14 1.05 8.51 -0.50
N ILE A 15 -0.26 8.27 -0.30
CA ILE A 15 -1.28 8.64 -1.30
C ILE A 15 -1.64 10.12 -1.14
N SER A 16 -1.85 10.61 0.08
CA SER A 16 -2.02 12.04 0.38
C SER A 16 -0.93 12.89 -0.25
N LYS A 17 0.35 12.46 -0.16
CA LYS A 17 1.47 13.19 -0.75
C LYS A 17 1.32 13.37 -2.26
N VAL A 18 0.90 12.32 -2.98
CA VAL A 18 0.67 12.41 -4.43
C VAL A 18 -0.46 13.39 -4.76
N PHE A 19 -1.58 13.35 -4.01
CA PHE A 19 -2.67 14.31 -4.22
C PHE A 19 -2.24 15.75 -3.92
N TRP A 20 -1.51 15.97 -2.83
CA TRP A 20 -0.97 17.27 -2.45
C TRP A 20 -0.02 17.81 -3.52
N GLU A 21 0.92 17.00 -4.03
CA GLU A 21 1.83 17.36 -5.14
C GLU A 21 1.08 17.69 -6.44
N LYS A 22 -0.14 17.16 -6.63
CA LYS A 22 -1.03 17.48 -7.76
C LYS A 22 -1.95 18.68 -7.50
N GLY A 23 -1.75 19.41 -6.40
CA GLY A 23 -2.50 20.62 -6.08
C GLY A 23 -3.89 20.37 -5.48
N TYR A 24 -4.19 19.14 -5.04
CA TYR A 24 -5.41 18.86 -4.28
C TYR A 24 -5.25 19.27 -2.82
N LYS A 25 -6.35 19.66 -2.19
CA LYS A 25 -6.39 19.94 -0.75
C LYS A 25 -6.70 18.66 0.00
N VAL A 26 -5.70 18.05 0.64
CA VAL A 26 -5.92 16.94 1.58
C VAL A 26 -6.49 17.52 2.88
N SER A 27 -7.80 17.34 3.11
CA SER A 27 -8.52 17.98 4.22
C SER A 27 -8.47 17.19 5.52
N LEU A 28 -8.31 15.87 5.44
CA LEU A 28 -8.17 14.99 6.59
C LEU A 28 -7.45 13.70 6.19
N ALA A 29 -6.57 13.23 7.07
CA ALA A 29 -6.11 11.85 7.10
C ALA A 29 -6.48 11.17 8.43
N VAL A 30 -6.77 9.87 8.40
CA VAL A 30 -6.97 9.05 9.60
C VAL A 30 -6.00 7.88 9.59
N GLU A 31 -5.26 7.72 10.69
CA GLU A 31 -4.32 6.62 10.89
C GLU A 31 -4.23 6.29 12.39
N SER A 32 -4.12 5.01 12.74
CA SER A 32 -4.03 4.56 14.14
C SER A 32 -2.60 4.37 14.63
N ASP A 33 -1.65 4.10 13.74
CA ASP A 33 -0.25 3.90 14.11
C ASP A 33 0.46 5.24 14.36
N LYS A 34 0.86 5.45 15.61
CA LYS A 34 1.56 6.66 16.07
C LYS A 34 2.78 7.02 15.23
N TYR A 35 3.61 6.05 14.86
CA TYR A 35 4.83 6.32 14.10
C TYR A 35 4.50 6.68 12.65
N ALA A 36 3.48 6.05 12.07
CA ALA A 36 2.96 6.42 10.77
C ALA A 36 2.39 7.85 10.76
N CYS A 37 1.65 8.24 11.80
CA CYS A 37 1.18 9.62 11.99
C CYS A 37 2.35 10.61 12.09
N GLN A 38 3.39 10.30 12.88
CA GLN A 38 4.58 11.15 12.98
C GLN A 38 5.27 11.36 11.62
N ILE A 39 5.45 10.28 10.85
CA ILE A 39 6.03 10.34 9.51
C ILE A 39 5.10 11.10 8.55
N PHE A 40 3.79 10.89 8.64
CA PHE A 40 2.80 11.62 7.86
C PHE A 40 2.94 13.12 8.10
N SER A 41 2.84 13.58 9.36
CA SER A 41 2.92 15.00 9.72
C SER A 41 4.27 15.62 9.38
N HIS A 42 5.35 14.84 9.45
CA HIS A 42 6.67 15.32 8.99
C HIS A 42 6.69 15.60 7.48
N ASN A 43 6.06 14.74 6.68
CA ASN A 43 6.03 14.89 5.22
C ASN A 43 4.97 15.88 4.72
N LEU A 44 3.87 16.04 5.46
CA LEU A 44 2.71 16.87 5.12
C LEU A 44 2.28 17.68 6.34
N PRO A 45 3.07 18.70 6.76
CA PRO A 45 2.83 19.43 8.00
C PRO A 45 1.52 20.22 8.02
N ASP A 46 1.02 20.62 6.85
CA ASP A 46 -0.21 21.40 6.71
C ASP A 46 -1.48 20.54 6.67
N VAL A 47 -1.35 19.20 6.72
CA VAL A 47 -2.47 18.26 6.64
C VAL A 47 -2.79 17.72 8.02
N ASN A 48 -4.05 17.87 8.43
CA ASN A 48 -4.52 17.32 9.70
C ASN A 48 -4.62 15.79 9.62
N VAL A 49 -3.85 15.10 10.47
CA VAL A 49 -3.94 13.65 10.67
C VAL A 49 -4.55 13.35 12.04
N ILE A 50 -5.64 12.58 12.06
CA ILE A 50 -6.22 12.07 13.31
C ILE A 50 -5.52 10.75 13.65
N GLU A 51 -4.77 10.75 14.76
CA GLU A 51 -4.18 9.55 15.38
C GLU A 51 -5.27 8.79 16.18
N ASN A 52 -6.06 7.96 15.50
CA ASN A 52 -7.12 7.15 16.13
C ASN A 52 -7.51 5.96 15.26
N GLU A 53 -8.10 4.93 15.86
CA GLU A 53 -8.73 3.85 15.12
C GLU A 53 -9.98 4.38 14.39
N LEU A 54 -10.13 4.05 13.11
CA LEU A 54 -11.20 4.61 12.27
C LEU A 54 -12.60 4.28 12.81
N THR A 55 -12.78 3.10 13.41
CA THR A 55 -14.03 2.62 14.04
C THR A 55 -14.48 3.49 15.21
N ASN A 56 -13.57 4.20 15.87
CA ASN A 56 -13.88 5.14 16.95
C ASN A 56 -14.38 6.50 16.44
N ILE A 57 -14.33 6.73 15.12
CA ILE A 57 -14.77 7.98 14.51
C ILE A 57 -16.12 7.75 13.85
N GLU A 58 -17.13 8.47 14.32
CA GLU A 58 -18.46 8.41 13.71
C GLU A 58 -18.41 8.90 12.26
N PRO A 59 -19.13 8.26 11.32
CA PRO A 59 -19.16 8.67 9.92
C PRO A 59 -19.47 10.15 9.71
N MET A 60 -20.33 10.74 10.54
CA MET A 60 -20.69 12.16 10.46
C MET A 60 -19.54 13.12 10.77
N ASN A 61 -18.53 12.71 11.53
CA ASN A 61 -17.39 13.54 11.92
C ASN A 61 -16.29 13.60 10.86
N ILE A 62 -16.34 12.75 9.83
CA ILE A 62 -15.45 12.86 8.66
C ILE A 62 -15.89 14.07 7.81
N PRO A 63 -15.02 14.98 7.36
CA PRO A 63 -15.44 16.10 6.52
C PRO A 63 -15.91 15.62 5.14
N ALA A 64 -16.77 16.42 4.49
CA ALA A 64 -17.09 16.19 3.09
C ALA A 64 -15.84 16.35 2.21
N SER A 65 -15.77 15.59 1.13
CA SER A 65 -14.68 15.64 0.16
C SER A 65 -15.13 15.29 -1.25
N ASP A 66 -14.39 15.78 -2.24
CA ASP A 66 -14.59 15.39 -3.63
C ASP A 66 -14.10 13.96 -3.86
N ILE A 67 -12.99 13.58 -3.22
CA ILE A 67 -12.37 12.26 -3.34
C ILE A 67 -12.16 11.66 -1.95
N LEU A 68 -12.66 10.44 -1.76
CA LEU A 68 -12.33 9.63 -0.58
C LEU A 68 -11.39 8.50 -1.00
N VAL A 69 -10.25 8.42 -0.34
CA VAL A 69 -9.23 7.40 -0.57
C VAL A 69 -9.15 6.50 0.65
N SER A 70 -9.00 5.19 0.45
CA SER A 70 -8.67 4.30 1.55
C SER A 70 -7.82 3.10 1.14
N LYS A 71 -6.82 2.78 1.95
CA LYS A 71 -6.12 1.49 1.88
C LYS A 71 -6.93 0.49 2.71
N LEU A 72 -7.63 -0.42 2.04
CA LEU A 72 -8.50 -1.36 2.74
C LEU A 72 -7.64 -2.29 3.61
N PRO A 73 -7.90 -2.36 4.93
CA PRO A 73 -7.11 -3.19 5.82
C PRO A 73 -7.32 -4.67 5.48
N MET A 74 -6.20 -5.38 5.34
CA MET A 74 -6.14 -6.82 5.07
C MET A 74 -4.99 -7.42 5.88
N SER A 75 -5.21 -7.58 7.18
CA SER A 75 -4.22 -8.23 8.06
C SER A 75 -3.95 -9.68 7.62
N ILE A 76 -2.72 -10.15 7.82
CA ILE A 76 -2.41 -11.59 7.76
C ILE A 76 -3.14 -12.22 8.96
N PRO A 77 -3.89 -13.32 8.81
CA PRO A 77 -4.72 -13.87 9.87
C PRO A 77 -3.83 -14.36 11.02
N ARG A 78 -3.58 -13.48 12.00
CA ARG A 78 -3.15 -13.87 13.35
C ARG A 78 -4.37 -14.02 14.26
N ASN A 79 -5.45 -13.29 13.96
CA ASN A 79 -6.77 -13.46 14.55
C ASN A 79 -7.80 -13.67 13.43
N PRO A 80 -8.54 -14.80 13.42
CA PRO A 80 -9.56 -15.09 12.41
C PRO A 80 -10.85 -14.26 12.57
N ASP A 81 -10.98 -13.47 13.63
CA ASP A 81 -12.21 -12.76 13.94
C ASP A 81 -12.28 -11.38 13.28
N ASN A 82 -13.11 -11.27 12.23
CA ASN A 82 -13.98 -10.17 11.80
C ASN A 82 -13.48 -8.70 11.72
N GLN A 83 -12.26 -8.38 12.14
CA GLN A 83 -11.81 -6.99 12.29
C GLN A 83 -11.66 -6.28 10.93
N ASN A 84 -11.06 -6.96 9.93
CA ASN A 84 -10.99 -6.44 8.56
C ASN A 84 -12.40 -6.16 8.01
N SER A 85 -13.35 -7.04 8.26
CA SER A 85 -14.74 -6.91 7.83
C SER A 85 -15.45 -5.73 8.50
N LEU A 86 -15.19 -5.50 9.79
CA LEU A 86 -15.68 -4.33 10.53
C LEU A 86 -15.12 -3.03 9.97
N PHE A 87 -13.81 -2.96 9.72
CA PHE A 87 -13.19 -1.78 9.13
C PHE A 87 -13.72 -1.47 7.74
N ILE A 88 -13.81 -2.48 6.86
CA ILE A 88 -14.33 -2.27 5.50
C ILE A 88 -15.81 -1.86 5.54
N LYS A 89 -16.62 -2.47 6.43
CA LYS A 89 -18.01 -2.05 6.64
C LYS A 89 -18.07 -0.58 7.07
N HIS A 90 -17.25 -0.18 8.05
CA HIS A 90 -17.23 1.20 8.55
C HIS A 90 -16.78 2.20 7.49
N ILE A 91 -15.78 1.87 6.66
CA ILE A 91 -15.41 2.67 5.48
C ILE A 91 -16.61 2.84 4.54
N LEU A 92 -17.36 1.77 4.26
CA LEU A 92 -18.53 1.82 3.37
C LEU A 92 -19.68 2.63 4.00
N ASP A 93 -19.82 2.64 5.32
CA ASP A 93 -20.78 3.48 6.04
C ASP A 93 -20.38 4.96 5.99
N ILE A 94 -19.08 5.28 6.09
CA ILE A 94 -18.54 6.63 5.82
C ILE A 94 -18.87 7.06 4.39
N VAL A 95 -18.64 6.19 3.39
CA VAL A 95 -19.01 6.47 2.00
C VAL A 95 -20.52 6.73 1.87
N ALA A 96 -21.37 5.95 2.54
CA ALA A 96 -22.81 6.09 2.47
C ALA A 96 -23.29 7.44 3.03
N VAL A 97 -22.66 7.93 4.10
CA VAL A 97 -22.96 9.22 4.73
C VAL A 97 -22.36 10.39 3.92
N LYS A 98 -21.10 10.29 3.51
CA LYS A 98 -20.34 11.40 2.91
C LYS A 98 -20.50 11.54 1.40
N LYS A 99 -20.86 10.46 0.72
CA LYS A 99 -21.16 10.42 -0.73
C LYS A 99 -20.15 11.22 -1.58
N PRO A 100 -18.84 10.96 -1.45
CA PRO A 100 -17.81 11.66 -2.24
C PRO A 100 -18.04 11.47 -3.75
N LYS A 101 -17.58 12.40 -4.59
CA LYS A 101 -17.74 12.29 -6.06
C LYS A 101 -16.98 11.10 -6.62
N VAL A 102 -15.79 10.83 -6.08
CA VAL A 102 -14.92 9.72 -6.45
C VAL A 102 -14.45 8.97 -5.20
N ILE A 103 -14.36 7.65 -5.31
CA ILE A 103 -13.78 6.76 -4.31
C ILE A 103 -12.59 6.07 -4.94
N LEU A 104 -11.47 6.00 -4.22
CA LEU A 104 -10.30 5.21 -4.59
C LEU A 104 -9.94 4.27 -3.45
N PHE A 105 -10.14 2.98 -3.65
CA PHE A 105 -9.69 1.95 -2.72
C PHE A 105 -8.47 1.22 -3.28
N GLU A 106 -7.46 1.03 -2.44
CA GLU A 106 -6.28 0.21 -2.70
C GLU A 106 -6.31 -0.99 -1.77
N CYS A 107 -6.04 -2.18 -2.28
CA CYS A 107 -5.90 -3.36 -1.44
C CYS A 107 -4.93 -4.39 -2.03
N VAL A 108 -4.51 -5.36 -1.22
CA VAL A 108 -3.70 -6.49 -1.68
C VAL A 108 -4.48 -7.42 -2.61
N LYS A 109 -3.79 -8.07 -3.55
CA LYS A 109 -4.37 -9.07 -4.48
C LYS A 109 -5.20 -10.16 -3.78
N ARG A 110 -4.85 -10.51 -2.54
CA ARG A 110 -5.58 -11.49 -1.72
C ARG A 110 -7.07 -11.16 -1.56
N LEU A 111 -7.47 -9.89 -1.67
CA LEU A 111 -8.88 -9.49 -1.59
C LEU A 111 -9.76 -10.23 -2.61
N LEU A 112 -9.25 -10.51 -3.81
CA LEU A 112 -9.99 -11.18 -4.88
C LEU A 112 -10.38 -12.64 -4.56
N VAL A 113 -9.70 -13.26 -3.59
CA VAL A 113 -9.90 -14.66 -3.21
C VAL A 113 -10.19 -14.83 -1.71
N SER A 114 -10.40 -13.73 -0.99
CA SER A 114 -10.62 -13.74 0.45
C SER A 114 -11.97 -14.37 0.80
N ARG A 115 -11.98 -15.20 1.85
CA ARG A 115 -13.21 -15.76 2.44
C ARG A 115 -13.71 -14.95 3.63
N GLU A 116 -12.85 -14.15 4.24
CA GLU A 116 -13.16 -13.31 5.42
C GLU A 116 -14.04 -12.11 5.04
N PHE A 117 -13.84 -11.57 3.83
CA PHE A 117 -14.65 -10.50 3.28
C PHE A 117 -14.72 -10.61 1.76
N SER A 118 -15.93 -10.47 1.21
CA SER A 118 -16.17 -10.66 -0.23
C SER A 118 -15.87 -9.38 -1.00
N PHE A 119 -14.97 -9.48 -1.98
CA PHE A 119 -14.75 -8.45 -2.99
C PHE A 119 -16.06 -8.04 -3.69
N ASP A 120 -16.91 -9.01 -4.03
CA ASP A 120 -18.22 -8.76 -4.66
C ASP A 120 -19.16 -7.98 -3.75
N LEU A 121 -19.06 -8.15 -2.43
CA LEU A 121 -19.84 -7.36 -1.46
C LEU A 121 -19.45 -5.89 -1.50
N ILE A 122 -18.16 -5.56 -1.65
CA ILE A 122 -17.68 -4.17 -1.81
C ILE A 122 -18.32 -3.57 -3.07
N LEU A 123 -18.20 -4.27 -4.21
CA LEU A 123 -18.74 -3.80 -5.48
C LEU A 123 -20.26 -3.62 -5.42
N LYS A 124 -20.97 -4.60 -4.85
CA LYS A 124 -22.43 -4.55 -4.66
C LYS A 124 -22.83 -3.39 -3.76
N ARG A 125 -22.12 -3.15 -2.65
CA ARG A 125 -22.41 -2.04 -1.74
C ARG A 125 -22.19 -0.71 -2.41
N LEU A 126 -21.07 -0.50 -3.11
CA LEU A 126 -20.80 0.73 -3.86
C LEU A 126 -21.87 0.98 -4.95
N LYS A 127 -22.25 -0.06 -5.71
CA LYS A 127 -23.32 0.03 -6.70
C LYS A 127 -24.66 0.42 -6.07
N ASN A 128 -25.02 -0.19 -4.94
CA ASN A 128 -26.25 0.15 -4.20
C ASN A 128 -26.21 1.58 -3.64
N LEU A 129 -25.02 2.11 -3.35
CA LEU A 129 -24.83 3.50 -2.98
C LEU A 129 -24.82 4.44 -4.20
N GLY A 130 -25.06 3.93 -5.41
CA GLY A 130 -25.18 4.68 -6.65
C GLY A 130 -23.84 5.08 -7.28
N TYR A 131 -22.80 4.25 -7.13
CA TYR A 131 -21.51 4.44 -7.80
C TYR A 131 -21.38 3.49 -8.99
N SER A 132 -20.87 4.03 -10.10
CA SER A 132 -20.31 3.23 -11.20
C SER A 132 -18.88 2.85 -10.85
N VAL A 133 -18.56 1.56 -10.86
CA VAL A 133 -17.29 1.04 -10.31
C VAL A 133 -16.47 0.35 -11.39
N VAL A 134 -15.18 0.69 -11.46
CA VAL A 134 -14.16 -0.03 -12.23
C VAL A 134 -13.04 -0.49 -11.29
N TYR A 135 -12.34 -1.56 -11.64
CA TYR A 135 -11.20 -2.03 -10.88
C TYR A 135 -10.14 -2.66 -11.78
N LYS A 136 -8.89 -2.67 -11.32
CA LYS A 136 -7.76 -3.30 -12.03
C LYS A 136 -6.72 -3.82 -11.06
N LEU A 137 -6.28 -5.05 -11.27
CA LEU A 137 -5.08 -5.58 -10.62
C LEU A 137 -3.87 -4.99 -11.36
N MET A 138 -3.03 -4.26 -10.62
CA MET A 138 -1.90 -3.53 -11.20
C MET A 138 -0.63 -3.89 -10.45
N ASN A 139 0.44 -4.16 -11.19
CA ASN A 139 1.77 -4.41 -10.64
C ASN A 139 2.62 -3.14 -10.73
N ALA A 140 3.28 -2.73 -9.65
CA ALA A 140 4.12 -1.54 -9.64
C ALA A 140 5.16 -1.53 -10.78
N ARG A 141 5.77 -2.68 -11.11
CA ARG A 141 6.74 -2.79 -12.21
C ARG A 141 6.18 -2.45 -13.59
N ASP A 142 4.87 -2.60 -13.80
CA ASP A 142 4.23 -2.39 -15.10
C ASP A 142 3.82 -0.91 -15.29
N TYR A 143 3.76 -0.11 -14.23
CA TYR A 143 3.26 1.28 -14.28
C TYR A 143 4.28 2.31 -13.78
N THR A 144 5.40 1.84 -13.25
CA THR A 144 6.47 2.68 -12.71
C THR A 144 7.81 2.27 -13.31
N ASN A 145 8.81 3.13 -13.16
CA ASN A 145 10.19 2.81 -13.53
C ASN A 145 10.91 2.12 -12.35
N LEU A 146 10.21 1.29 -11.58
CA LEU A 146 10.75 0.60 -10.42
C LEU A 146 10.76 -0.92 -10.68
N PRO A 147 11.90 -1.60 -10.52
CA PRO A 147 12.02 -3.05 -10.54
C PRO A 147 11.43 -3.63 -9.25
N TYR A 148 10.12 -3.51 -9.06
CA TYR A 148 9.44 -3.94 -7.86
C TYR A 148 8.17 -4.72 -8.18
N ASP A 149 8.19 -6.01 -7.85
CA ASP A 149 7.04 -6.89 -7.99
C ASP A 149 6.05 -6.63 -6.85
N ARG A 150 5.03 -5.81 -7.13
CA ARG A 150 4.00 -5.45 -6.13
C ARG A 150 2.66 -5.30 -6.80
N GLU A 151 1.87 -6.37 -6.74
CA GLU A 151 0.49 -6.38 -7.20
C GLU A 151 -0.47 -5.81 -6.14
N LYS A 152 -1.23 -4.78 -6.52
CA LYS A 152 -2.35 -4.25 -5.74
C LYS A 152 -3.60 -4.17 -6.61
N ILE A 153 -4.76 -4.42 -6.00
CA ILE A 153 -6.06 -4.17 -6.61
C ILE A 153 -6.47 -2.73 -6.33
N TYR A 154 -6.79 -1.99 -7.38
CA TYR A 154 -7.35 -0.65 -7.27
C TYR A 154 -8.82 -0.70 -7.67
N ILE A 155 -9.70 -0.17 -6.82
CA ILE A 155 -11.15 -0.10 -7.05
C ILE A 155 -11.52 1.38 -7.06
N ILE A 156 -12.14 1.84 -8.14
CA ILE A 156 -12.50 3.24 -8.33
C ILE A 156 -14.00 3.34 -8.54
N GLY A 157 -14.66 4.09 -7.66
CA GLY A 157 -16.09 4.35 -7.73
C GLY A 157 -16.37 5.80 -8.13
N PHE A 158 -17.26 6.01 -9.08
CA PHE A 158 -17.67 7.32 -9.57
C PHE A 158 -19.16 7.54 -9.30
N LYS A 159 -19.47 8.68 -8.67
CA LYS A 159 -20.86 9.08 -8.43
C LYS A 159 -21.53 9.64 -9.70
N ASP A 160 -20.72 10.28 -10.54
CA ASP A 160 -21.12 10.85 -11.83
C ASP A 160 -20.73 9.90 -12.97
N THR A 161 -21.72 9.52 -13.78
CA THR A 161 -21.54 8.65 -14.95
C THR A 161 -20.66 9.30 -16.02
N MET A 162 -20.63 10.64 -16.15
CA MET A 162 -19.75 11.31 -17.10
C MET A 162 -18.27 11.13 -16.70
N LEU A 163 -17.94 11.26 -15.42
CA LEU A 163 -16.59 10.99 -14.91
C LEU A 163 -16.20 9.53 -15.11
N TYR A 164 -17.13 8.61 -14.86
CA TYR A 164 -16.93 7.18 -15.12
C TYR A 164 -16.57 6.90 -16.58
N ASN A 165 -17.35 7.45 -17.52
CA ASN A 165 -17.12 7.24 -18.95
C ASN A 165 -15.84 7.89 -19.47
N ALA A 166 -15.38 8.97 -18.84
CA ALA A 166 -14.14 9.65 -19.18
C ALA A 166 -12.89 9.00 -18.56
N PHE A 167 -13.05 8.07 -17.61
CA PHE A 167 -11.94 7.46 -16.91
C PHE A 167 -11.35 6.27 -17.67
N SER A 168 -10.01 6.21 -17.71
CA SER A 168 -9.26 5.03 -18.09
C SER A 168 -8.10 4.80 -17.12
N PHE A 169 -7.79 3.53 -16.85
CA PHE A 169 -6.56 3.20 -16.13
C PHE A 169 -5.33 3.59 -16.97
N PRO A 170 -4.21 3.95 -16.34
CA PRO A 170 -3.00 4.27 -17.08
C PRO A 170 -2.55 3.07 -17.93
N GLU A 171 -1.85 3.37 -19.01
CA GLU A 171 -1.19 2.37 -19.84
C GLU A 171 0.06 1.82 -19.15
N VAL A 172 0.39 0.58 -19.49
CA VAL A 172 1.62 -0.08 -19.03
C VAL A 172 2.81 0.68 -19.60
N LYS A 173 3.79 0.95 -18.75
CA LYS A 173 5.07 1.54 -19.13
C LYS A 173 6.12 0.44 -19.12
N SER A 174 6.80 0.24 -20.25
CA SER A 174 8.00 -0.59 -20.25
C SER A 174 9.09 0.09 -19.42
N SER A 175 9.73 -0.68 -18.56
CA SER A 175 10.86 -0.24 -17.73
C SER A 175 11.99 -1.23 -17.94
N ASN A 176 13.18 -0.69 -18.26
CA ASN A 176 14.41 -1.47 -18.35
C ASN A 176 15.31 -1.30 -17.11
N LYS A 177 14.81 -0.61 -16.07
CA LYS A 177 15.58 -0.46 -14.83
C LYS A 177 15.69 -1.80 -14.10
N SER A 178 16.90 -2.10 -13.67
CA SER A 178 17.28 -3.24 -12.85
C SER A 178 17.34 -2.83 -11.38
N LEU A 179 17.30 -3.83 -10.50
CA LEU A 179 17.50 -3.63 -9.06
C LEU A 179 18.79 -2.86 -8.73
N LEU A 180 19.85 -3.08 -9.49
CA LEU A 180 21.15 -2.44 -9.29
C LEU A 180 21.17 -0.95 -9.65
N ASP A 181 20.19 -0.48 -10.42
CA ASP A 181 20.01 0.95 -10.66
C ASP A 181 19.45 1.68 -9.43
N ILE A 182 18.97 0.93 -8.42
CA ILE A 182 18.39 1.46 -7.18
C ILE A 182 19.27 1.15 -5.97
N ILE A 183 19.86 -0.04 -5.92
CA ILE A 183 20.70 -0.45 -4.80
C ILE A 183 22.17 -0.35 -5.20
N ASN A 184 22.91 0.53 -4.52
CA ASN A 184 24.36 0.56 -4.62
C ASN A 184 24.97 -0.50 -3.68
N ILE A 185 25.45 -1.60 -4.24
CA ILE A 185 26.08 -2.69 -3.47
C ILE A 185 27.57 -2.43 -3.16
N ARG A 186 28.17 -1.39 -3.74
CA ARG A 186 29.56 -1.01 -3.47
C ARG A 186 29.67 -0.07 -2.27
N GLU A 187 28.59 0.62 -1.95
CA GLU A 187 28.51 1.55 -0.83
C GLU A 187 28.25 0.78 0.48
N LYS A 188 29.20 0.87 1.41
CA LYS A 188 29.02 0.32 2.76
C LYS A 188 27.88 1.05 3.47
N LYS A 189 26.90 0.30 3.97
CA LYS A 189 25.82 0.84 4.83
C LYS A 189 26.23 0.89 6.31
N ALA A 190 25.39 1.47 7.15
CA ALA A 190 25.64 1.48 8.59
C ALA A 190 25.76 0.04 9.14
N ASP A 191 26.68 -0.19 10.08
CA ASP A 191 27.00 -1.53 10.58
C ASP A 191 25.77 -2.26 11.18
N VAL A 192 24.75 -1.53 11.63
CA VAL A 192 23.47 -2.08 12.12
C VAL A 192 22.71 -2.88 11.07
N TYR A 193 22.90 -2.59 9.77
CA TYR A 193 22.27 -3.34 8.70
C TYR A 193 23.01 -4.63 8.38
N TYR A 194 24.30 -4.70 8.72
CA TYR A 194 25.09 -5.91 8.51
C TYR A 194 24.91 -6.85 9.70
N LYS A 195 24.83 -8.15 9.40
CA LYS A 195 24.58 -9.14 10.45
C LYS A 195 25.67 -9.11 11.52
N SER A 196 25.25 -8.91 12.77
CA SER A 196 26.04 -9.29 13.94
C SER A 196 26.07 -10.82 14.08
N ALA A 197 26.96 -11.34 14.93
CA ALA A 197 27.24 -12.76 15.17
C ALA A 197 26.03 -13.65 15.56
N ALA A 198 24.80 -13.13 15.60
CA ALA A 198 23.57 -13.81 15.97
C ALA A 198 22.96 -14.70 14.86
N VAL A 199 23.42 -14.59 13.60
CA VAL A 199 22.97 -15.47 12.50
C VAL A 199 24.07 -16.46 12.10
N ARG A 200 24.59 -17.20 13.09
CA ARG A 200 25.74 -18.14 12.97
C ARG A 200 25.61 -19.23 11.89
N PHE A 201 24.42 -19.43 11.33
CA PHE A 201 24.11 -20.50 10.38
C PHE A 201 24.05 -20.05 8.92
N LEU A 202 24.28 -18.76 8.62
CA LEU A 202 24.28 -18.26 7.25
C LEU A 202 25.71 -18.16 6.74
N ASP A 203 26.09 -19.14 5.93
CA ASP A 203 27.38 -19.20 5.27
C ASP A 203 27.35 -18.40 3.97
N LYS A 204 28.43 -17.67 3.64
CA LYS A 204 28.57 -16.97 2.35
C LYS A 204 28.39 -17.92 1.15
N ARG A 205 28.69 -19.21 1.31
CA ARG A 205 28.44 -20.30 0.33
C ARG A 205 26.96 -20.60 0.07
N MET A 206 26.05 -20.02 0.85
CA MET A 206 24.60 -20.07 0.58
C MET A 206 24.15 -18.92 -0.34
N PHE A 207 25.02 -17.93 -0.55
CA PHE A 207 24.76 -16.70 -1.29
C PHE A 207 25.79 -16.58 -2.43
N ASN A 208 25.74 -17.52 -3.36
CA ASN A 208 26.79 -17.71 -4.37
C ASN A 208 26.80 -16.64 -5.47
N GLU A 209 25.70 -15.92 -5.63
CA GLU A 209 25.57 -14.86 -6.61
C GLU A 209 25.55 -13.52 -5.86
N GLU A 210 26.54 -12.70 -6.15
CA GLU A 210 26.47 -11.28 -5.81
C GLU A 210 25.29 -10.66 -6.57
N TYR A 211 24.76 -9.54 -6.09
CA TYR A 211 23.72 -8.77 -6.81
C TYR A 211 22.29 -9.35 -6.79
N LEU A 212 21.98 -10.33 -5.93
CA LEU A 212 20.62 -10.87 -5.77
C LEU A 212 19.97 -10.46 -4.45
N ILE A 213 18.64 -10.39 -4.45
CA ILE A 213 17.85 -10.46 -3.22
C ILE A 213 17.57 -11.93 -2.92
N TYR A 214 17.91 -12.33 -1.71
CA TYR A 214 17.67 -13.65 -1.16
C TYR A 214 16.54 -13.57 -0.15
N ARG A 215 15.45 -14.26 -0.43
CA ARG A 215 14.32 -14.36 0.49
C ARG A 215 14.32 -15.70 1.20
N ARG A 216 14.36 -15.67 2.52
CA ARG A 216 14.24 -16.86 3.36
C ARG A 216 12.85 -17.46 3.21
N THR A 217 12.79 -18.76 2.99
CA THR A 217 11.53 -19.51 2.95
C THR A 217 11.31 -20.32 4.23
N TYR A 218 10.04 -20.62 4.53
CA TYR A 218 9.66 -21.43 5.70
C TYR A 218 10.27 -22.84 5.70
N LYS A 219 10.65 -23.37 4.52
CA LYS A 219 11.27 -24.69 4.34
C LYS A 219 12.80 -24.70 4.55
N LYS A 220 13.36 -23.70 5.26
CA LYS A 220 14.82 -23.54 5.51
C LYS A 220 15.67 -23.40 4.22
N GLY A 221 15.11 -22.81 3.16
CA GLY A 221 15.84 -22.49 1.92
C GLY A 221 15.76 -21.02 1.55
N PHE A 222 16.31 -20.65 0.39
CA PHE A 222 16.26 -19.30 -0.16
C PHE A 222 15.64 -19.29 -1.56
N GLU A 223 14.72 -18.35 -1.79
CA GLU A 223 14.32 -17.91 -3.12
C GLU A 223 15.23 -16.75 -3.53
N THR A 224 15.70 -16.76 -4.78
CA THR A 224 16.53 -15.69 -5.33
C THR A 224 15.75 -14.83 -6.30
N TYR A 225 15.98 -13.53 -6.25
CA TYR A 225 15.40 -12.56 -7.15
C TYR A 225 16.50 -11.73 -7.78
N LYS A 226 16.59 -11.84 -9.11
CA LYS A 226 17.53 -11.10 -9.95
C LYS A 226 16.81 -9.94 -10.62
N ASP A 227 17.43 -8.76 -10.60
CA ASP A 227 16.97 -7.53 -11.25
C ASP A 227 15.59 -7.00 -10.83
N ILE A 228 14.88 -7.68 -9.92
CA ILE A 228 13.58 -7.28 -9.38
C ILE A 228 13.52 -7.48 -7.87
N CYS A 229 12.96 -6.51 -7.18
CA CYS A 229 12.64 -6.60 -5.75
C CYS A 229 11.31 -7.38 -5.57
N PRO A 230 11.28 -8.45 -4.76
CA PRO A 230 10.06 -9.20 -4.48
C PRO A 230 9.11 -8.44 -3.54
N PRO A 231 7.82 -8.83 -3.45
CA PRO A 231 6.92 -8.26 -2.46
C PRO A 231 7.48 -8.45 -1.04
N LEU A 232 7.60 -7.36 -0.29
CA LEU A 232 8.06 -7.37 1.10
C LEU A 232 6.88 -7.74 2.03
N ASN A 233 7.07 -8.73 2.90
CA ASN A 233 6.05 -9.29 3.79
C ASN A 233 6.07 -8.70 5.22
N GLY A 234 6.82 -7.62 5.45
CA GLY A 234 6.96 -6.96 6.76
C GLY A 234 7.97 -7.63 7.71
N LEU A 235 8.52 -8.80 7.36
CA LEU A 235 9.60 -9.45 8.08
C LEU A 235 10.91 -9.09 7.39
N TYR A 236 11.52 -7.97 7.79
CA TYR A 236 12.78 -7.50 7.19
C TYR A 236 13.91 -8.53 7.28
N ALA A 237 13.92 -9.38 8.32
CA ALA A 237 14.89 -10.45 8.49
C ALA A 237 14.79 -11.57 7.45
N ASP A 238 13.71 -11.63 6.67
CA ASP A 238 13.52 -12.61 5.62
C ASP A 238 14.17 -12.22 4.29
N TYR A 239 14.59 -10.95 4.11
CA TYR A 239 15.18 -10.49 2.84
C TYR A 239 16.61 -10.07 3.07
N LEU A 240 17.51 -10.67 2.30
CA LEU A 240 18.95 -10.49 2.43
C LEU A 240 19.55 -10.06 1.10
N VAL A 241 20.56 -9.20 1.16
CA VAL A 241 21.39 -8.80 0.04
C VAL A 241 22.84 -9.11 0.40
N ARG A 242 23.56 -9.77 -0.52
CA ARG A 242 25.02 -9.88 -0.46
C ARG A 242 25.62 -8.72 -1.23
N ASP A 243 26.40 -7.89 -0.56
CA ASP A 243 27.13 -6.76 -1.12
C ASP A 243 28.65 -6.91 -0.88
N ASP A 244 29.45 -5.94 -1.33
CA ASP A 244 30.93 -6.00 -1.24
C ASP A 244 31.45 -6.05 0.21
N HIS A 245 30.62 -5.67 1.18
CA HIS A 245 30.97 -5.52 2.59
C HIS A 245 30.40 -6.65 3.46
N GLY A 246 29.44 -7.42 2.96
CA GLY A 246 28.91 -8.58 3.66
C GLY A 246 27.48 -8.97 3.26
N ILE A 247 26.76 -9.55 4.22
CA ILE A 247 25.33 -9.88 4.06
C ILE A 247 24.55 -8.95 5.00
N ARG A 248 23.57 -8.24 4.44
CA ARG A 248 22.61 -7.40 5.16
C ARG A 248 21.19 -7.85 4.88
#